data_AF-A0A3D3BQR4-F1
#
_entry.id   AF-A0A3D3BQR4-F1
#
_cell.length_a   1.000
_cell.length_b   1.000
_cell.length_c   1.000
_cell.angle_alpha   90.00
_cell.angle_beta   90.00
_cell.angle_gamma   90.00
#
_symmetry.space_group_name_H-M   'P 1'
#
loop_
_entity.id
_entity.type
_entity.pdbx_description
1 polymer ?
#
loop_
_entity_poly.entity_id
_entity_poly.type
_entity_poly.pdbx_seq_one_letter_code
_entity_poly.pdbx_strand_id
1 'polypeptide(L)'
;DAQGKYVIPGGVDVHTHMELPFGGTFASDTFETGTRAAAWGGTTTIIDFAVQKYGERVQDSLAAWHAKADGECAIDYGFHQIIGGV
;
A
#
# COMPACT_ATOMS: atom_id res chain seq x y z
N ASP A 1 3.16 -28.07 -8.26
CA ASP A 1 4.32 -28.54 -9.04
C ASP A 1 4.75 -27.41 -9.98
N ALA A 2 6.06 -27.18 -10.13
CA ALA A 2 6.66 -26.09 -10.90
C ALA A 2 7.44 -26.58 -12.15
N GLN A 3 7.27 -27.83 -12.59
CA GLN A 3 7.92 -28.36 -13.79
C GLN A 3 7.69 -27.46 -15.02
N GLY A 4 8.78 -27.06 -15.68
CA GLY A 4 8.74 -26.19 -16.87
C GLY A 4 8.34 -24.74 -16.60
N LYS A 5 8.35 -24.29 -15.34
CA LYS A 5 8.07 -22.91 -14.91
C LYS A 5 9.29 -22.28 -14.25
N TYR A 6 9.23 -20.96 -14.07
CA TYR A 6 10.20 -20.23 -13.27
C TYR A 6 9.69 -20.08 -11.84
N VAL A 7 10.57 -20.28 -10.87
CA VAL A 7 10.35 -19.91 -9.48
C VAL A 7 11.23 -18.69 -9.23
N ILE A 8 10.62 -17.55 -9.02
CA ILE A 8 11.29 -16.26 -8.84
C ILE A 8 10.82 -15.61 -7.53
N PRO A 9 11.60 -14.68 -6.95
CA PRO A 9 11.09 -13.82 -5.90
C PRO A 9 9.82 -13.10 -6.37
N GLY A 10 8.88 -12.90 -5.46
CA GLY A 10 7.71 -12.08 -5.76
C GLY A 10 8.11 -10.62 -6.02
N GLY A 11 7.32 -9.94 -6.84
CA GLY A 11 7.52 -8.54 -7.13
C GLY A 11 7.42 -7.66 -5.88
N VAL A 12 8.17 -6.57 -5.85
CA VAL A 12 8.02 -5.48 -4.88
C VAL A 12 7.53 -4.26 -5.65
N ASP A 13 6.26 -3.90 -5.48
CA ASP A 13 5.72 -2.66 -6.06
C ASP A 13 6.02 -1.50 -5.11
N VAL A 14 6.96 -0.66 -5.49
CA VAL A 14 7.48 0.40 -4.63
C VAL A 14 6.64 1.69 -4.65
N HIS A 15 5.53 1.71 -5.38
CA HIS A 15 4.70 2.91 -5.54
C HIS A 15 3.20 2.59 -5.70
N THR A 16 2.49 2.55 -4.57
CA THR A 16 1.04 2.28 -4.54
C THR A 16 0.26 3.37 -3.79
N HIS A 17 -1.06 3.42 -3.99
CA HIS A 17 -1.98 4.39 -3.37
C HIS A 17 -3.33 3.74 -3.01
N MET A 18 -3.34 2.89 -1.99
CA MET A 18 -4.53 2.20 -1.48
C MET A 18 -5.37 3.16 -0.62
N GLU A 19 -6.68 3.21 -0.89
CA GLU A 19 -7.65 4.07 -0.16
C GLU A 19 -7.20 5.53 -0.01
N LEU A 20 -6.43 6.03 -0.97
CA LEU A 20 -5.89 7.37 -0.93
C LEU A 20 -7.03 8.38 -1.07
N PRO A 21 -7.26 9.29 -0.10
CA PRO A 21 -8.14 10.43 -0.30
C PRO A 21 -7.52 11.42 -1.30
N PHE A 22 -8.15 11.63 -2.45
CA PHE A 22 -7.69 12.59 -3.46
C PHE A 22 -8.88 13.17 -4.26
N GLY A 23 -8.86 14.49 -4.51
CA GLY A 23 -9.86 15.14 -5.35
C GLY A 23 -11.31 15.06 -4.84
N GLY A 24 -11.53 14.93 -3.53
CA GLY A 24 -12.86 14.80 -2.92
C GLY A 24 -13.44 13.38 -2.95
N THR A 25 -12.66 12.39 -3.37
CA THR A 25 -13.01 10.96 -3.34
C THR A 25 -11.84 10.13 -2.80
N PHE A 26 -11.96 8.80 -2.88
CA PHE A 26 -10.93 7.84 -2.50
C PHE A 26 -10.55 6.96 -3.70
N ALA A 27 -9.31 6.44 -3.71
CA ALA A 27 -8.94 5.35 -4.58
C ALA A 27 -9.88 4.15 -4.35
N SER A 28 -10.30 3.49 -5.43
CA SER A 28 -11.29 2.40 -5.35
C SER A 28 -10.74 1.12 -4.72
N ASP A 29 -9.43 0.89 -4.83
CA ASP A 29 -8.79 -0.26 -4.21
C ASP A 29 -8.54 0.00 -2.72
N THR A 30 -9.04 -0.92 -1.90
CA THR A 30 -8.72 -1.00 -0.48
C THR A 30 -7.38 -1.65 -0.26
N PHE A 31 -6.85 -1.61 0.97
CA PHE A 31 -5.70 -2.46 1.30
C PHE A 31 -6.01 -3.93 1.05
N GLU A 32 -7.22 -4.40 1.38
CA GLU A 32 -7.66 -5.78 1.08
C GLU A 32 -7.73 -6.07 -0.43
N THR A 33 -8.44 -5.25 -1.22
CA THR A 33 -8.64 -5.55 -2.63
C THR A 33 -7.37 -5.37 -3.45
N GLY A 34 -6.61 -4.31 -3.17
CA GLY A 34 -5.37 -3.98 -3.88
C GLY A 34 -4.26 -4.99 -3.62
N THR A 35 -4.04 -5.39 -2.37
CA THR A 35 -3.02 -6.41 -2.05
C THR A 35 -3.41 -7.80 -2.55
N ARG A 36 -4.71 -8.14 -2.54
CA ARG A 36 -5.20 -9.36 -3.20
C ARG A 36 -4.93 -9.32 -4.71
N ALA A 37 -5.18 -8.21 -5.38
CA ALA A 37 -4.87 -8.05 -6.80
C ALA A 37 -3.36 -8.17 -7.07
N ALA A 38 -2.52 -7.57 -6.23
CA ALA A 38 -1.06 -7.68 -6.30
C ALA A 38 -0.59 -9.14 -6.21
N ALA A 39 -1.14 -9.92 -5.28
CA ALA A 39 -0.84 -11.34 -5.14
C ALA A 39 -1.18 -12.14 -6.40
N TRP A 40 -2.35 -11.90 -7.00
CA TRP A 40 -2.75 -12.51 -8.27
C TRP A 40 -1.80 -12.16 -9.42
N GLY A 41 -1.18 -10.97 -9.38
CA GLY A 41 -0.18 -10.52 -10.33
C GLY A 41 1.24 -11.02 -10.08
N GLY A 42 1.51 -11.71 -8.97
CA GLY A 42 2.84 -12.16 -8.58
C GLY A 42 3.68 -11.12 -7.82
N THR A 43 3.08 -10.01 -7.39
CA THR A 43 3.67 -9.06 -6.43
C THR A 43 3.40 -9.56 -5.02
N THR A 44 4.43 -9.57 -4.18
CA THR A 44 4.36 -10.08 -2.80
C THR A 44 4.69 -9.03 -1.75
N THR A 45 5.04 -7.81 -2.18
CA THR A 45 5.18 -6.67 -1.26
C THR A 45 4.78 -5.38 -1.97
N ILE A 46 4.06 -4.51 -1.28
CA ILE A 46 3.80 -3.14 -1.73
C ILE A 46 4.48 -2.11 -0.82
N ILE A 47 4.83 -0.96 -1.37
CA ILE A 47 5.15 0.23 -0.59
C ILE A 47 4.12 1.33 -0.95
N ASP A 48 3.28 1.67 0.02
CA ASP A 48 2.21 2.65 -0.13
C ASP A 48 2.65 4.03 0.42
N PHE A 49 1.90 5.09 0.16
CA PHE A 49 2.24 6.44 0.58
C PHE A 49 1.33 6.94 1.71
N ALA A 50 1.87 6.97 2.93
CA ALA A 50 1.23 7.62 4.06
C ALA A 50 1.25 9.14 3.90
N VAL A 51 0.06 9.76 3.89
CA VAL A 51 -0.08 11.20 3.60
C VAL A 51 -0.23 11.99 4.90
N GLN A 52 0.72 12.88 5.16
CA GLN A 52 0.59 13.94 6.15
C GLN A 52 0.13 15.24 5.47
N LYS A 53 -0.93 15.86 5.97
CA LYS A 53 -1.41 17.18 5.51
C LYS A 53 -0.77 18.30 6.31
N TYR A 54 -0.67 19.50 5.73
CA TYR A 54 -0.09 20.65 6.42
C TYR A 54 -0.70 20.86 7.82
N GLY A 55 0.17 21.00 8.82
CA GLY A 55 -0.21 21.16 10.22
C GLY A 55 -0.48 19.86 11.00
N GLU A 56 -0.59 18.70 10.33
CA GLU A 56 -0.72 17.41 11.01
C GLU A 56 0.64 16.90 11.51
N ARG A 57 0.61 16.10 12.58
CA ARG A 57 1.80 15.42 13.09
C ARG A 57 2.08 14.19 12.22
N VAL A 58 3.32 14.09 11.73
CA VAL A 58 3.76 13.01 10.84
C VAL A 58 3.46 11.61 11.40
N GLN A 59 3.71 11.39 12.70
CA GLN A 59 3.49 10.09 13.34
C GLN A 59 2.02 9.71 13.38
N ASP A 60 1.12 10.68 13.50
CA ASP A 60 -0.31 10.44 13.58
C ASP A 60 -0.83 10.04 12.18
N SER A 61 -0.33 10.69 11.13
CA SER A 61 -0.63 10.34 9.73
C SER A 61 -0.11 8.94 9.36
N LEU A 62 1.10 8.58 9.81
CA LEU A 62 1.64 7.23 9.63
C LEU A 62 0.80 6.18 10.37
N ALA A 63 0.42 6.46 11.62
CA ALA A 63 -0.42 5.57 12.42
C ALA A 63 -1.79 5.35 11.77
N ALA A 64 -2.37 6.39 11.14
CA ALA A 64 -3.61 6.25 10.39
C ALA A 64 -3.48 5.30 9.20
N TRP A 65 -2.35 5.29 8.49
CA TRP A 65 -2.09 4.34 7.41
C TRP A 65 -1.90 2.91 7.90
N HIS A 66 -1.17 2.73 9.01
CA HIS A 66 -1.11 1.42 9.66
C HIS A 66 -2.49 0.92 10.06
N ALA A 67 -3.36 1.78 10.61
CA ALA A 67 -4.71 1.39 11.00
C ALA A 67 -5.60 0.97 9.80
N LYS A 68 -5.38 1.53 8.60
CA LYS A 68 -6.07 1.10 7.38
C LYS A 68 -5.59 -0.27 6.89
N ALA A 69 -4.30 -0.55 7.02
CA ALA A 69 -3.68 -1.77 6.50
C ALA A 69 -3.72 -2.95 7.48
N ASP A 70 -3.84 -2.70 8.79
CA ASP A 70 -3.73 -3.70 9.84
C ASP A 70 -4.82 -4.78 9.72
N GLY A 71 -4.39 -6.02 9.46
CA GLY A 71 -5.28 -7.17 9.28
C GLY A 71 -5.95 -7.28 7.91
N GLU A 72 -5.81 -6.30 7.02
CA GLU A 72 -6.51 -6.25 5.72
C GLU A 72 -5.66 -6.78 4.56
N CYS A 73 -4.32 -6.69 4.66
CA CYS A 73 -3.41 -7.01 3.56
C CYS A 73 -3.23 -8.53 3.32
N ALA A 74 -3.31 -8.95 2.05
CA ALA A 74 -3.04 -10.33 1.63
C ALA A 74 -1.54 -10.65 1.42
N ILE A 75 -0.70 -9.61 1.33
CA ILE A 75 0.76 -9.68 1.15
C ILE A 75 1.46 -8.66 2.06
N ASP A 76 2.78 -8.73 2.17
CA ASP A 76 3.55 -7.80 3.00
C ASP A 76 3.44 -6.36 2.49
N TYR A 77 3.62 -5.37 3.37
CA TYR A 77 3.57 -3.96 3.01
C TYR A 77 4.57 -3.10 3.79
N GLY A 78 4.86 -1.92 3.25
CA GLY A 78 5.56 -0.84 3.93
C GLY A 78 5.03 0.52 3.49
N PHE A 79 5.56 1.60 4.09
CA PHE A 79 5.13 2.97 3.77
C PHE A 79 6.29 3.90 3.48
N HIS A 80 6.13 4.69 2.41
CA HIS A 80 6.80 5.99 2.28
C HIS A 80 5.98 7.03 3.05
N GLN A 81 6.66 7.93 3.76
CA GLN A 81 6.00 9.06 4.41
C GLN A 81 6.06 10.30 3.52
N ILE A 82 4.90 10.77 3.05
CA ILE A 82 4.80 12.09 2.42
C ILE A 82 4.91 13.15 3.52
N ILE A 83 5.80 14.13 3.33
CA ILE A 83 5.88 15.33 4.17
C ILE A 83 5.27 16.48 3.37
N GLY A 84 4.03 16.83 3.71
CA GLY A 84 3.23 17.83 3.01
C GLY A 84 3.47 19.23 3.57
N GLY A 85 3.80 20.18 2.68
CA GLY A 85 3.91 21.61 2.99
C GLY A 85 2.79 22.47 2.40
N VAL A 86 1.80 21.86 1.74
CA VAL A 86 0.69 22.53 1.03
C VAL A 86 -0.64 22.32 1.73
#